data_AF-A0A0G0A6M1-F1
#
_entry.id   AF-A0A0G0A6M1-F1
#
_cell.length_a   1.000
_cell.length_b   1.000
_cell.length_c   1.000
_cell.angle_alpha   90.00
_cell.angle_beta   90.00
_cell.angle_gamma   90.00
#
_symmetry.space_group_name_H-M   'P 1'
#
loop_
_entity.id
_entity.type
_entity.pdbx_description
1 polymer ?
#
loop_
_entity_poly.entity_id
_entity_poly.type
_entity_poly.pdbx_seq_one_letter_code
_entity_poly.pdbx_strand_id
1 'polypeptide(L)'
;MIIRLSQQAARGLLSRRGSLALRKSYSSSSGNSQTRFTYALKADEKINYGELFEKLRSKKILENANGHNAAVLLATPSFAKDLEDANIMGDFAKLMAGSADVGRFHVLSAVVDHLAAPIGSLRPLQGVSVLRGHLDGMLPHLWQQNPPKSKDDADSVSALSFSLGDPSLTMPLARTTFHNNRASTLLLSEFDLTQSSPQLANQTEKHSQFVKVLLDNDLKSLAHLDTWTPLMPLTQPRTVTESFGNIIRGIEVDGTTIPASTELEDIVNELHKQNAQSGVLSGPVGVWAMVTPNPEASGALEEWLEEAPEPISALPDVDDIRGTVTATAQHLKLLYSHGGRLYKILSGGGGWGAKKGLLSLDPQRTHFSLSEEEEMQNFIQSMNGGGFTPEGSQIQFFMSAPTLPDVTEPFVPGVAFGVAGDVAVPREPEPIDGFIGQHFGALSNSAVYLSGQGLPGGKETKLSVPHSRVYGREPEGELGVWGNLTYELADVGTIVLAGLKH
;
A
#
# COMPACT_ATOMS: atom_id res chain seq x y z
N MET A 1 -65.29 44.19 22.61
CA MET A 1 -66.45 43.43 22.05
C MET A 1 -65.88 42.36 21.12
N ILE A 2 -66.08 41.05 21.32
CA ILE A 2 -67.36 40.27 21.40
C ILE A 2 -68.02 40.27 20.00
N ILE A 3 -68.24 39.14 19.29
CA ILE A 3 -68.02 37.69 19.58
C ILE A 3 -67.92 36.83 18.29
N ARG A 4 -67.79 35.49 18.45
CA ARG A 4 -67.92 34.37 17.45
C ARG A 4 -66.66 34.07 16.61
N LEU A 5 -66.29 32.84 16.20
CA LEU A 5 -66.92 31.51 15.91
C LEU A 5 -67.76 31.45 14.61
N SER A 6 -67.65 30.48 13.69
CA SER A 6 -67.13 29.09 13.78
C SER A 6 -66.94 28.39 12.41
N GLN A 7 -66.02 27.40 12.37
CA GLN A 7 -66.08 26.06 11.73
C GLN A 7 -66.29 25.83 10.21
N GLN A 8 -65.47 24.86 9.72
CA GLN A 8 -65.68 23.89 8.62
C GLN A 8 -65.82 24.38 7.17
N ALA A 9 -65.46 23.64 6.11
CA ALA A 9 -64.51 22.56 5.83
C ALA A 9 -64.85 22.02 4.41
N ALA A 10 -63.87 21.38 3.75
CA ALA A 10 -63.99 20.53 2.55
C ALA A 10 -64.14 21.19 1.16
N ARG A 11 -63.59 20.47 0.16
CA ARG A 11 -63.55 20.70 -1.30
C ARG A 11 -62.63 21.85 -1.77
N GLY A 12 -61.54 21.59 -2.51
CA GLY A 12 -60.91 20.31 -2.85
C GLY A 12 -59.96 20.44 -4.05
N LEU A 13 -58.94 19.58 -4.13
CA LEU A 13 -58.26 19.19 -5.38
C LEU A 13 -57.38 17.94 -5.11
N LEU A 14 -58.00 16.77 -5.23
CA LEU A 14 -57.31 15.48 -5.36
C LEU A 14 -57.29 15.10 -6.83
N SER A 15 -56.13 14.82 -7.43
CA SER A 15 -55.99 13.75 -8.42
C SER A 15 -54.52 13.46 -8.76
N ARG A 16 -54.18 12.17 -8.80
CA ARG A 16 -52.90 11.53 -9.19
C ARG A 16 -51.84 11.30 -8.11
N ARG A 17 -52.23 10.53 -7.07
CA ARG A 17 -51.33 9.53 -6.49
C ARG A 17 -51.37 8.25 -7.35
N GLY A 18 -50.31 7.97 -8.10
CA GLY A 18 -50.08 6.67 -8.72
C GLY A 18 -49.23 5.81 -7.79
N SER A 19 -49.84 4.83 -7.13
CA SER A 19 -49.13 3.87 -6.27
C SER A 19 -48.41 2.81 -7.11
N LEU A 20 -47.10 2.98 -7.33
CA LEU A 20 -46.25 1.86 -7.73
C LEU A 20 -45.68 1.23 -6.45
N ALA A 21 -46.22 0.06 -6.11
CA ALA A 21 -45.68 -0.75 -5.02
C ALA A 21 -44.29 -1.24 -5.42
N LEU A 22 -43.26 -0.69 -4.78
CA LEU A 22 -41.91 -1.25 -4.78
C LEU A 22 -41.98 -2.63 -4.11
N ARG A 23 -42.20 -3.67 -4.92
CA ARG A 23 -41.91 -5.05 -4.55
C ARG A 23 -40.45 -5.10 -4.14
N LYS A 24 -40.17 -5.32 -2.85
CA LYS A 24 -38.87 -5.79 -2.40
C LYS A 24 -38.57 -7.11 -3.12
N SER A 25 -37.77 -7.02 -4.18
CA SER A 25 -37.02 -8.16 -4.67
C SER A 25 -35.96 -8.46 -3.62
N TYR A 26 -36.24 -9.41 -2.73
CA TYR A 26 -35.18 -10.11 -2.01
C TYR A 26 -34.48 -11.06 -3.00
N SER A 27 -33.68 -10.49 -3.89
CA SER A 27 -32.70 -11.23 -4.68
C SER A 27 -31.43 -11.33 -3.84
N SER A 28 -31.29 -12.42 -3.09
CA SER A 28 -30.05 -12.82 -2.46
C SER A 28 -29.05 -13.30 -3.52
N SER A 29 -28.48 -12.37 -4.28
CA SER A 29 -27.32 -12.64 -5.14
C SER A 29 -26.04 -12.56 -4.29
N SER A 30 -25.76 -13.64 -3.55
CA SER A 30 -24.44 -13.87 -2.97
C SER A 30 -23.42 -14.07 -4.11
N GLY A 31 -22.35 -13.28 -4.18
CA GLY A 31 -21.35 -13.46 -5.24
C GLY A 31 -20.38 -12.31 -5.55
N ASN A 32 -20.09 -11.39 -4.63
CA ASN A 32 -18.96 -10.45 -4.81
C ASN A 32 -17.65 -11.25 -4.71
N SER A 33 -17.14 -11.75 -5.84
CA SER A 33 -16.30 -12.96 -5.87
C SER A 33 -15.01 -12.81 -6.70
N GLN A 34 -14.29 -11.70 -6.50
CA GLN A 34 -12.97 -11.50 -7.11
C GLN A 34 -12.05 -12.69 -6.80
N THR A 35 -11.30 -13.14 -7.81
CA THR A 35 -10.29 -14.21 -7.68
C THR A 35 -8.91 -13.61 -7.85
N ARG A 36 -7.98 -13.92 -6.94
CA ARG A 36 -6.60 -13.42 -6.94
C ARG A 36 -5.58 -14.56 -6.87
N PHE A 37 -4.46 -14.41 -7.55
CA PHE A 37 -3.30 -15.29 -7.41
C PHE A 37 -2.00 -14.58 -7.81
N THR A 38 -0.88 -15.14 -7.38
CA THR A 38 0.46 -14.76 -7.81
C THR A 38 1.19 -15.98 -8.36
N TYR A 39 2.01 -15.80 -9.38
CA TYR A 39 2.95 -16.81 -9.85
C TYR A 39 4.36 -16.24 -9.75
N ALA A 40 5.12 -16.76 -8.79
CA ALA A 40 6.48 -16.35 -8.50
C ALA A 40 7.49 -17.14 -9.36
N LEU A 41 8.54 -16.46 -9.82
CA LEU A 41 9.62 -17.03 -10.62
C LEU A 41 10.93 -17.02 -9.85
N LYS A 42 11.81 -17.98 -10.18
CA LYS A 42 13.20 -17.93 -9.72
C LYS A 42 13.93 -16.77 -10.41
N ALA A 43 14.93 -16.23 -9.71
CA ALA A 43 15.85 -15.28 -10.32
C ALA A 43 16.47 -15.90 -11.59
N ASP A 44 16.58 -15.10 -12.64
CA ASP A 44 17.13 -15.46 -13.95
C ASP A 44 16.42 -16.59 -14.74
N GLU A 45 15.26 -17.07 -14.28
CA GLU A 45 14.46 -18.07 -15.00
C GLU A 45 13.84 -17.49 -16.28
N LYS A 46 14.17 -18.07 -17.44
CA LYS A 46 13.52 -17.72 -18.71
C LYS A 46 12.14 -18.34 -18.79
N ILE A 47 11.14 -17.50 -19.04
CA ILE A 47 9.73 -17.90 -19.04
C ILE A 47 9.40 -18.64 -20.35
N ASN A 48 8.92 -19.86 -20.23
CA ASN A 48 8.17 -20.52 -21.29
C ASN A 48 6.67 -20.29 -21.06
N TYR A 49 6.07 -19.35 -21.82
CA TYR A 49 4.64 -19.02 -21.69
C TYR A 49 3.72 -20.22 -21.92
N GLY A 50 4.09 -21.16 -22.80
CA GLY A 50 3.33 -22.39 -23.01
C GLY A 50 3.27 -23.24 -21.75
N GLU A 51 4.43 -23.53 -21.15
CA GLU A 51 4.50 -24.29 -19.89
C GLU A 51 3.82 -23.56 -18.73
N LEU A 52 3.99 -22.23 -18.63
CA LEU A 52 3.34 -21.41 -17.62
C LEU A 52 1.80 -21.49 -17.75
N PHE A 53 1.27 -21.32 -18.96
CA PHE A 53 -0.18 -21.36 -19.19
C PHE A 53 -0.77 -22.76 -19.01
N GLU A 54 -0.06 -23.84 -19.34
CA GLU A 54 -0.50 -25.21 -19.02
C GLU A 54 -0.49 -25.49 -17.49
N LYS A 55 0.60 -25.13 -16.79
CA LYS A 55 0.69 -25.21 -15.31
C LYS A 55 -0.47 -24.45 -14.66
N LEU A 56 -0.74 -23.23 -15.11
CA LEU A 56 -1.83 -22.40 -14.63
C LEU A 56 -3.21 -23.00 -14.95
N ARG A 57 -3.46 -23.49 -16.17
CA ARG A 57 -4.77 -24.04 -16.59
C ARG A 57 -5.25 -25.21 -15.73
N SER A 58 -4.34 -25.98 -15.14
CA SER A 58 -4.67 -27.06 -14.20
C SER A 58 -5.31 -26.57 -12.87
N LYS A 59 -5.13 -25.29 -12.51
CA LYS A 59 -5.56 -24.75 -11.22
C LYS A 59 -7.02 -24.31 -11.29
N LYS A 60 -7.85 -24.91 -10.43
CA LYS A 60 -9.31 -24.68 -10.32
C LYS A 60 -9.73 -23.21 -10.31
N ILE A 61 -8.92 -22.32 -9.73
CA ILE A 61 -9.21 -20.88 -9.71
C ILE A 61 -9.43 -20.30 -11.11
N LEU A 62 -8.84 -20.88 -12.16
CA LEU A 62 -8.95 -20.37 -13.53
C LEU A 62 -10.21 -20.82 -14.30
N GLU A 63 -11.01 -21.75 -13.77
CA GLU A 63 -12.28 -22.19 -14.40
C GLU A 63 -13.22 -21.02 -14.76
N ASN A 64 -13.15 -19.93 -14.00
CA ASN A 64 -13.95 -18.71 -14.19
C ASN A 64 -15.48 -18.93 -14.08
N ALA A 65 -15.92 -19.80 -13.16
CA ALA A 65 -17.34 -20.10 -12.96
C ALA A 65 -18.24 -18.86 -12.69
N ASN A 66 -17.65 -17.74 -12.24
CA ASN A 66 -18.35 -16.48 -11.97
C ASN A 66 -18.50 -15.58 -13.21
N GLY A 67 -17.94 -15.94 -14.36
CA GLY A 67 -18.05 -15.14 -15.59
C GLY A 67 -17.32 -13.80 -15.54
N HIS A 68 -16.16 -13.75 -14.90
CA HIS A 68 -15.34 -12.54 -14.89
C HIS A 68 -14.85 -12.19 -16.29
N ASN A 69 -14.96 -10.91 -16.65
CA ASN A 69 -14.59 -10.37 -17.96
C ASN A 69 -13.44 -9.35 -17.90
N ALA A 70 -12.79 -9.19 -16.74
CA ALA A 70 -11.64 -8.30 -16.59
C ALA A 70 -10.56 -8.87 -15.65
N ALA A 71 -9.30 -8.53 -15.93
CA ALA A 71 -8.16 -8.79 -15.05
C ALA A 71 -7.24 -7.57 -14.93
N VAL A 72 -6.64 -7.39 -13.75
CA VAL A 72 -5.45 -6.57 -13.51
C VAL A 72 -4.27 -7.51 -13.42
N LEU A 73 -3.26 -7.28 -14.26
CA LEU A 73 -2.01 -8.02 -14.32
C LEU A 73 -0.87 -7.10 -13.87
N LEU A 74 -0.30 -7.36 -12.70
CA LEU A 74 0.95 -6.76 -12.25
C LEU A 74 2.09 -7.70 -12.64
N ALA A 75 3.13 -7.19 -13.29
CA ALA A 75 4.29 -7.99 -13.68
C ALA A 75 5.60 -7.27 -13.35
N THR A 76 6.68 -8.00 -13.09
CA THR A 76 8.00 -7.39 -12.86
C THR A 76 8.67 -6.94 -14.16
N PRO A 77 9.74 -6.11 -14.11
CA PRO A 77 10.27 -5.43 -15.32
C PRO A 77 10.76 -6.34 -16.44
N SER A 78 11.09 -7.60 -16.14
CA SER A 78 11.43 -8.62 -17.13
C SER A 78 10.32 -8.85 -18.17
N PHE A 79 9.05 -8.66 -17.79
CA PHE A 79 7.86 -8.88 -18.64
C PHE A 79 7.47 -7.66 -19.50
N ALA A 80 8.16 -6.52 -19.38
CA ALA A 80 7.66 -5.25 -19.90
C ALA A 80 7.49 -5.21 -21.43
N LYS A 81 8.14 -6.10 -22.18
CA LYS A 81 7.93 -6.29 -23.63
C LYS A 81 6.77 -7.24 -23.92
N ASP A 82 6.64 -8.30 -23.13
CA ASP A 82 5.63 -9.34 -23.33
C ASP A 82 4.20 -8.82 -23.08
N LEU A 83 4.06 -7.80 -22.23
CA LEU A 83 2.81 -7.05 -22.04
C LEU A 83 2.39 -6.23 -23.28
N GLU A 84 3.29 -5.99 -24.23
CA GLU A 84 2.99 -5.34 -25.52
C GLU A 84 2.65 -6.35 -26.62
N ASP A 85 2.96 -7.65 -26.44
CA ASP A 85 2.68 -8.68 -27.44
C ASP A 85 1.21 -9.09 -27.40
N ALA A 86 0.49 -8.76 -28.47
CA ALA A 86 -0.93 -9.04 -28.61
C ALA A 86 -1.29 -10.54 -28.59
N ASN A 87 -0.36 -11.43 -28.95
CA ASN A 87 -0.58 -12.88 -28.93
C ASN A 87 -0.44 -13.41 -27.50
N ILE A 88 0.66 -13.05 -26.81
CA ILE A 88 0.90 -13.45 -25.41
C ILE A 88 -0.23 -12.94 -24.52
N MET A 89 -0.61 -11.66 -24.68
CA MET A 89 -1.68 -11.05 -23.91
C MET A 89 -3.08 -11.55 -24.32
N GLY A 90 -3.27 -11.97 -25.57
CA GLY A 90 -4.50 -12.62 -26.03
C GLY A 90 -4.67 -14.02 -25.41
N ASP A 91 -3.62 -14.83 -25.42
CA ASP A 91 -3.61 -16.14 -24.77
C ASP A 91 -3.78 -16.02 -23.24
N PHE A 92 -3.18 -15.01 -22.62
CA PHE A 92 -3.44 -14.66 -21.21
C PHE A 92 -4.92 -14.30 -20.98
N ALA A 93 -5.51 -13.45 -21.83
CA ALA A 93 -6.92 -13.08 -21.71
C ALA A 93 -7.86 -14.29 -21.85
N LYS A 94 -7.54 -15.22 -22.76
CA LYS A 94 -8.26 -16.50 -22.92
C LYS A 94 -8.09 -17.42 -21.71
N LEU A 95 -6.88 -17.52 -21.16
CA LEU A 95 -6.60 -18.27 -19.93
C LEU A 95 -7.38 -17.70 -18.74
N MET A 96 -7.48 -16.37 -18.62
CA MET A 96 -8.23 -15.71 -17.55
C MET A 96 -9.75 -15.81 -17.74
N ALA A 97 -10.24 -15.81 -18.99
CA ALA A 97 -11.64 -16.07 -19.31
C ALA A 97 -12.07 -17.53 -18.96
N GLY A 98 -11.12 -18.47 -18.95
CA GLY A 98 -11.36 -19.84 -18.48
C GLY A 98 -12.39 -20.58 -19.35
N SER A 99 -13.40 -21.19 -18.72
CA SER A 99 -14.53 -21.80 -19.44
C SER A 99 -15.73 -20.86 -19.64
N ALA A 100 -15.64 -19.58 -19.26
CA ALA A 100 -16.76 -18.67 -19.34
C ALA A 100 -16.88 -18.02 -20.73
N ASP A 101 -18.10 -18.06 -21.29
CA ASP A 101 -18.44 -17.31 -22.49
C ASP A 101 -18.73 -15.84 -22.12
N VAL A 102 -17.69 -15.01 -22.18
CA VAL A 102 -17.77 -13.57 -21.89
C VAL A 102 -17.84 -12.70 -23.15
N GLY A 103 -17.59 -13.26 -24.33
CA GLY A 103 -17.46 -12.57 -25.61
C GLY A 103 -16.25 -11.62 -25.72
N ARG A 104 -16.02 -10.77 -24.72
CA ARG A 104 -14.87 -9.87 -24.62
C ARG A 104 -14.20 -9.95 -23.25
N PHE A 105 -12.90 -9.73 -23.22
CA PHE A 105 -12.11 -9.71 -21.98
C PHE A 105 -11.19 -8.50 -21.94
N HIS A 106 -11.14 -7.80 -20.81
CA HIS A 106 -10.34 -6.59 -20.61
C HIS A 106 -9.14 -6.88 -19.70
N VAL A 107 -7.94 -6.45 -20.11
CA VAL A 107 -6.73 -6.60 -19.29
C VAL A 107 -6.10 -5.24 -19.04
N LEU A 108 -5.95 -4.88 -17.77
CA LEU A 108 -5.12 -3.77 -17.30
C LEU A 108 -3.76 -4.33 -16.88
N SER A 109 -2.75 -4.16 -17.73
CA SER A 109 -1.39 -4.64 -17.52
C SER A 109 -0.50 -3.52 -17.00
N ALA A 110 0.22 -3.76 -15.91
CA ALA A 110 1.10 -2.78 -15.29
C ALA A 110 2.44 -3.40 -14.89
N VAL A 111 3.53 -2.70 -15.17
CA VAL A 111 4.87 -3.13 -14.72
C VAL A 111 5.17 -2.48 -13.37
N VAL A 112 5.36 -3.31 -12.36
CA VAL A 112 5.70 -2.92 -10.98
C VAL A 112 7.16 -3.21 -10.72
N ASP A 113 7.78 -2.55 -9.73
CA ASP A 113 9.21 -2.75 -9.44
C ASP A 113 9.46 -4.20 -9.00
N HIS A 114 8.64 -4.68 -8.05
CA HIS A 114 8.63 -6.07 -7.59
C HIS A 114 7.22 -6.53 -7.25
N LEU A 115 7.02 -7.84 -7.14
CA LEU A 115 5.83 -8.38 -6.48
C LEU A 115 6.05 -8.43 -4.96
N ALA A 116 4.97 -8.22 -4.21
CA ALA A 116 4.99 -8.50 -2.78
C ALA A 116 4.95 -10.02 -2.56
N ALA A 117 5.62 -10.50 -1.52
CA ALA A 117 5.36 -11.84 -1.01
C ALA A 117 4.13 -11.83 -0.09
N PRO A 118 3.50 -13.01 0.17
CA PRO A 118 2.45 -13.15 1.16
C PRO A 118 2.86 -12.64 2.54
N ILE A 119 1.85 -12.35 3.38
CA ILE A 119 2.06 -11.98 4.78
C ILE A 119 2.86 -13.10 5.44
N GLY A 120 4.03 -12.76 5.98
CA GLY A 120 5.01 -13.76 6.42
C GLY A 120 6.37 -13.65 5.71
N SER A 121 6.49 -12.92 4.59
CA SER A 121 7.79 -12.65 3.95
C SER A 121 7.98 -11.18 3.58
N LEU A 122 9.18 -10.68 3.86
CA LEU A 122 9.62 -9.36 3.41
C LEU A 122 10.42 -9.41 2.09
N ARG A 123 10.74 -10.59 1.55
CA ARG A 123 11.50 -10.73 0.30
C ARG A 123 10.66 -10.29 -0.91
N PRO A 124 11.15 -9.38 -1.77
CA PRO A 124 10.51 -9.07 -3.04
C PRO A 124 10.50 -10.30 -3.97
N LEU A 125 9.41 -10.50 -4.72
CA LEU A 125 9.27 -11.60 -5.69
C LEU A 125 9.37 -11.10 -7.14
N GLN A 126 9.79 -11.99 -8.03
CA GLN A 126 9.73 -11.82 -9.49
C GLN A 126 8.55 -12.63 -10.05
N GLY A 127 7.92 -12.20 -11.14
CA GLY A 127 6.80 -12.94 -11.75
C GLY A 127 5.59 -12.09 -12.10
N VAL A 128 4.40 -12.69 -11.99
CA VAL A 128 3.09 -12.04 -12.21
C VAL A 128 2.14 -12.17 -11.04
N SER A 129 1.37 -11.12 -10.74
CA SER A 129 0.30 -11.08 -9.75
C SER A 129 -0.99 -10.61 -10.41
N VAL A 130 -2.07 -11.39 -10.27
CA VAL A 130 -3.31 -11.21 -11.01
C VAL A 130 -4.51 -11.06 -10.08
N LEU A 131 -5.32 -10.03 -10.34
CA LEU A 131 -6.64 -9.84 -9.74
C LEU A 131 -7.68 -9.89 -10.87
N ARG A 132 -8.64 -10.81 -10.78
CA ARG A 132 -9.68 -11.02 -11.80
C ARG A 132 -11.07 -10.83 -11.21
N GLY A 133 -11.94 -10.13 -11.95
CA GLY A 133 -13.29 -9.77 -11.52
C GLY A 133 -14.15 -9.24 -12.68
N HIS A 134 -15.34 -8.72 -12.36
CA HIS A 134 -16.16 -8.02 -13.36
C HIS A 134 -15.66 -6.60 -13.61
N LEU A 135 -15.65 -6.19 -14.89
CA LEU A 135 -15.20 -4.88 -15.36
C LEU A 135 -15.78 -3.73 -14.52
N ASP A 136 -17.11 -3.60 -14.49
CA ASP A 136 -17.80 -2.44 -13.89
C ASP A 136 -17.59 -2.33 -12.36
N GLY A 137 -17.33 -3.45 -11.69
CA GLY A 137 -17.10 -3.51 -10.24
C GLY A 137 -15.65 -3.32 -9.83
N MET A 138 -14.69 -3.80 -10.64
CA MET A 138 -13.26 -3.81 -10.34
C MET A 138 -12.50 -2.64 -10.96
N LEU A 139 -12.89 -2.24 -12.17
CA LEU A 139 -12.21 -1.25 -13.00
C LEU A 139 -13.20 -0.17 -13.46
N PRO A 140 -13.74 0.65 -12.54
CA PRO A 140 -14.64 1.73 -12.90
C PRO A 140 -13.93 2.71 -13.85
N HIS A 141 -14.69 3.22 -14.82
CA HIS A 141 -14.22 4.22 -15.79
C HIS A 141 -13.01 3.80 -16.64
N LEU A 142 -12.72 2.49 -16.78
CA LEU A 142 -11.52 1.96 -17.44
C LEU A 142 -11.21 2.61 -18.81
N TRP A 143 -12.22 2.68 -19.68
CA TRP A 143 -12.13 3.22 -21.04
C TRP A 143 -12.35 4.74 -21.14
N GLN A 144 -12.55 5.44 -20.03
CA GLN A 144 -12.59 6.90 -20.04
C GLN A 144 -11.17 7.45 -20.23
N GLN A 145 -11.04 8.50 -21.05
CA GLN A 145 -9.78 9.20 -21.21
C GLN A 145 -9.42 9.90 -19.91
N ASN A 146 -8.20 9.67 -19.42
CA ASN A 146 -7.67 10.44 -18.31
C ASN A 146 -7.47 11.90 -18.74
N PRO A 147 -7.56 12.88 -17.81
CA PRO A 147 -7.09 14.24 -18.09
C PRO A 147 -5.60 14.22 -18.49
N PRO A 148 -5.12 15.19 -19.30
CA PRO A 148 -3.68 15.34 -19.52
C PRO A 148 -2.93 15.45 -18.19
N LYS A 149 -1.72 14.88 -18.11
CA LYS A 149 -0.83 15.12 -16.98
C LYS A 149 -0.59 16.62 -16.79
N SER A 150 -0.39 17.04 -15.54
CA SER A 150 0.18 18.36 -15.26
C SER A 150 1.58 18.49 -15.90
N LYS A 151 2.09 19.72 -16.03
CA LYS A 151 3.47 19.92 -16.51
C LYS A 151 4.49 19.38 -15.52
N ASP A 152 4.19 19.48 -14.25
CA ASP A 152 5.05 19.06 -13.14
C ASP A 152 5.13 17.51 -13.04
N ASP A 153 4.09 16.81 -13.52
CA ASP A 153 4.04 15.35 -13.63
C ASP A 153 4.55 14.76 -14.95
N ALA A 154 5.12 15.59 -15.85
CA ALA A 154 5.55 15.14 -17.17
C ALA A 154 6.48 13.92 -17.10
N ASP A 155 7.50 13.98 -16.22
CA ASP A 155 8.51 12.94 -16.00
C ASP A 155 8.13 11.92 -14.91
N SER A 156 6.99 12.11 -14.24
CA SER A 156 6.46 11.17 -13.24
C SER A 156 6.07 9.85 -13.91
N VAL A 157 6.45 8.72 -13.30
CA VAL A 157 5.95 7.40 -13.74
C VAL A 157 4.43 7.32 -13.60
N SER A 158 3.81 6.45 -14.39
CA SER A 158 2.42 6.04 -14.21
C SER A 158 2.20 5.43 -12.83
N ALA A 159 0.95 5.40 -12.35
CA ALA A 159 0.60 4.81 -11.05
C ALA A 159 -0.70 3.99 -11.12
N LEU A 160 -0.88 3.11 -10.13
CA LEU A 160 -2.15 2.44 -9.86
C LEU A 160 -2.66 2.83 -8.47
N SER A 161 -3.96 3.12 -8.37
CA SER A 161 -4.64 3.42 -7.11
C SER A 161 -5.59 2.29 -6.74
N PHE A 162 -5.31 1.56 -5.67
CA PHE A 162 -6.11 0.45 -5.17
C PHE A 162 -7.02 0.92 -4.04
N SER A 163 -8.34 0.78 -4.15
CA SER A 163 -9.25 0.92 -3.01
C SER A 163 -9.41 -0.39 -2.27
N LEU A 164 -9.31 -0.32 -0.95
CA LEU A 164 -9.39 -1.43 0.01
C LEU A 164 -10.64 -1.31 0.91
N GLY A 165 -11.66 -0.57 0.44
CA GLY A 165 -12.74 -0.01 1.26
C GLY A 165 -12.70 1.53 1.19
N ASP A 166 -12.80 2.18 2.35
CA ASP A 166 -12.59 3.62 2.49
C ASP A 166 -11.11 4.03 2.26
N PRO A 167 -10.10 3.27 2.73
CA PRO A 167 -8.72 3.52 2.35
C PRO A 167 -8.45 3.28 0.85
N SER A 168 -7.56 4.09 0.29
CA SER A 168 -6.92 3.82 -1.00
C SER A 168 -5.39 3.90 -0.89
N LEU A 169 -4.72 3.11 -1.72
CA LEU A 169 -3.26 3.05 -1.84
C LEU A 169 -2.87 3.35 -3.28
N THR A 170 -2.12 4.43 -3.50
CA THR A 170 -1.52 4.75 -4.80
C THR A 170 -0.06 4.31 -4.82
N MET A 171 0.29 3.50 -5.82
CA MET A 171 1.61 2.91 -6.01
C MET A 171 2.19 3.38 -7.36
N PRO A 172 3.37 4.02 -7.36
CA PRO A 172 4.12 4.31 -8.58
C PRO A 172 4.54 3.01 -9.28
N LEU A 173 4.51 3.01 -10.61
CA LEU A 173 4.96 1.89 -11.43
C LEU A 173 6.47 1.95 -11.71
N ALA A 174 7.04 0.82 -12.11
CA ALA A 174 8.46 0.72 -12.42
C ALA A 174 8.85 1.62 -13.60
N ARG A 175 10.11 2.08 -13.59
CA ARG A 175 10.70 2.72 -14.76
C ARG A 175 11.06 1.69 -15.82
N THR A 176 10.36 1.72 -16.96
CA THR A 176 10.54 0.72 -18.03
C THR A 176 11.39 1.22 -19.20
N THR A 177 12.07 2.37 -19.08
CA THR A 177 12.79 3.02 -20.18
C THR A 177 13.83 2.11 -20.82
N PHE A 178 14.58 1.35 -20.01
CA PHE A 178 15.58 0.40 -20.50
C PHE A 178 15.01 -0.96 -20.93
N HIS A 179 13.71 -1.20 -20.69
CA HIS A 179 13.03 -2.43 -21.07
C HIS A 179 12.25 -2.28 -22.38
N ASN A 180 11.44 -1.22 -22.54
CA ASN A 180 10.59 -0.99 -23.71
C ASN A 180 10.54 0.48 -24.19
N ASN A 181 11.49 1.32 -23.77
CA ASN A 181 11.60 2.75 -24.14
C ASN A 181 10.45 3.66 -23.65
N ARG A 182 9.57 3.18 -22.76
CA ARG A 182 8.55 4.00 -22.06
C ARG A 182 9.05 4.45 -20.70
N ALA A 183 8.61 5.61 -20.20
CA ALA A 183 8.95 6.04 -18.84
C ALA A 183 8.48 5.04 -17.76
N SER A 184 7.35 4.40 -18.01
CA SER A 184 6.72 3.32 -17.23
C SER A 184 5.64 2.66 -18.08
N THR A 185 5.22 1.44 -17.77
CA THR A 185 4.26 0.69 -18.59
C THR A 185 2.95 0.44 -17.86
N LEU A 186 1.87 1.04 -18.36
CA LEU A 186 0.49 0.80 -17.93
C LEU A 186 -0.42 0.77 -19.17
N LEU A 187 -0.81 -0.43 -19.57
CA LEU A 187 -1.51 -0.71 -20.80
C LEU A 187 -2.89 -1.28 -20.51
N LEU A 188 -3.89 -0.74 -21.17
CA LEU A 188 -5.26 -1.25 -21.18
C LEU A 188 -5.51 -1.91 -22.53
N SER A 189 -5.85 -3.20 -22.52
CA SER A 189 -6.16 -3.99 -23.72
C SER A 189 -7.58 -4.58 -23.66
N GLU A 190 -8.27 -4.61 -24.80
CA GLU A 190 -9.54 -5.32 -25.01
C GLU A 190 -9.34 -6.44 -26.00
N PHE A 191 -9.73 -7.66 -25.65
CA PHE A 191 -9.68 -8.83 -26.51
C PHE A 191 -11.08 -9.31 -26.87
N ASP A 192 -11.32 -9.53 -28.15
CA ASP A 192 -12.47 -10.29 -28.65
C ASP A 192 -12.15 -11.79 -28.56
N LEU A 193 -12.99 -12.53 -27.83
CA LEU A 193 -12.88 -13.96 -27.57
C LEU A 193 -13.97 -14.77 -28.28
N THR A 194 -14.78 -14.15 -29.15
CA THR A 194 -15.83 -14.84 -29.93
C THR A 194 -15.26 -15.77 -31.00
N GLN A 195 -13.98 -15.62 -31.35
CA GLN A 195 -13.25 -16.42 -32.32
C GLN A 195 -12.35 -17.45 -31.64
N SER A 196 -11.92 -18.48 -32.38
CA SER A 196 -11.07 -19.55 -31.84
C SER A 196 -9.72 -19.06 -31.31
N SER A 197 -9.13 -18.05 -31.97
CA SER A 197 -7.99 -17.26 -31.50
C SER A 197 -8.47 -15.93 -30.92
N PRO A 198 -7.95 -15.50 -29.75
CA PRO A 198 -8.15 -14.14 -29.24
C PRO A 198 -7.69 -13.10 -30.26
N GLN A 199 -8.43 -12.00 -30.39
CA GLN A 199 -8.07 -10.88 -31.27
C GLN A 199 -8.03 -9.59 -30.46
N LEU A 200 -6.94 -8.82 -30.57
CA LEU A 200 -6.82 -7.52 -29.91
C LEU A 200 -7.77 -6.53 -30.61
N ALA A 201 -8.84 -6.15 -29.92
CA ALA A 201 -9.85 -5.23 -30.43
C ALA A 201 -9.46 -3.76 -30.19
N ASN A 202 -8.81 -3.47 -29.07
CA ASN A 202 -8.37 -2.12 -28.70
C ASN A 202 -7.19 -2.19 -27.72
N GLN A 203 -6.27 -1.23 -27.81
CA GLN A 203 -5.21 -1.05 -26.83
C GLN A 203 -4.91 0.45 -26.64
N THR A 204 -4.74 0.87 -25.39
CA THR A 204 -4.39 2.25 -25.04
C THR A 204 -3.46 2.30 -23.82
N GLU A 205 -2.62 3.32 -23.78
CA GLU A 205 -1.74 3.60 -22.63
C GLU A 205 -2.47 4.50 -21.63
N LYS A 206 -2.30 4.23 -20.33
CA LYS A 206 -2.78 5.10 -19.25
C LYS A 206 -1.61 5.56 -18.41
N HIS A 207 -1.74 6.73 -17.77
CA HIS A 207 -0.79 7.16 -16.73
C HIS A 207 -1.33 6.93 -15.30
N SER A 208 -2.63 6.72 -15.15
CA SER A 208 -3.25 6.40 -13.87
C SER A 208 -4.49 5.54 -14.11
N GLN A 209 -4.78 4.61 -13.20
CA GLN A 209 -6.04 3.88 -13.16
C GLN A 209 -6.38 3.47 -11.74
N PHE A 210 -7.65 3.60 -11.38
CA PHE A 210 -8.20 3.12 -10.11
C PHE A 210 -8.65 1.66 -10.23
N VAL A 211 -8.33 0.86 -9.23
CA VAL A 211 -8.66 -0.56 -9.11
C VAL A 211 -9.38 -0.77 -7.78
N LYS A 212 -10.60 -1.30 -7.82
CA LYS A 212 -11.30 -1.71 -6.60
C LYS A 212 -10.89 -3.13 -6.23
N VAL A 213 -10.26 -3.30 -5.08
CA VAL A 213 -9.89 -4.59 -4.51
C VAL A 213 -10.89 -4.94 -3.42
N LEU A 214 -11.60 -6.06 -3.57
CA LEU A 214 -12.50 -6.56 -2.53
C LEU A 214 -11.69 -7.33 -1.49
N LEU A 215 -11.91 -7.00 -0.23
CA LEU A 215 -11.46 -7.73 0.94
C LEU A 215 -12.70 -8.32 1.61
N ASP A 216 -12.57 -9.43 2.35
CA ASP A 216 -13.70 -10.05 3.03
C ASP A 216 -14.38 -9.10 4.04
N ASN A 217 -13.58 -8.19 4.62
CA ASN A 217 -14.05 -7.06 5.40
C ASN A 217 -13.56 -5.75 4.77
N ASP A 218 -14.46 -5.00 4.12
CA ASP A 218 -14.21 -3.64 3.64
C ASP A 218 -13.66 -2.75 4.78
N LEU A 219 -12.42 -2.27 4.66
CA LEU A 219 -11.79 -1.40 5.66
C LEU A 219 -12.55 -0.07 5.76
N LYS A 220 -12.87 0.37 6.98
CA LYS A 220 -13.70 1.57 7.24
C LYS A 220 -12.91 2.86 7.42
N SER A 221 -11.60 2.75 7.64
CA SER A 221 -10.67 3.86 7.81
C SER A 221 -9.23 3.32 7.75
N LEU A 222 -8.25 4.21 7.62
CA LEU A 222 -6.83 3.84 7.64
C LEU A 222 -6.39 3.20 8.96
N ALA A 223 -7.10 3.44 10.06
CA ALA A 223 -6.83 2.82 11.36
C ALA A 223 -7.03 1.29 11.39
N HIS A 224 -7.79 0.74 10.44
CA HIS A 224 -8.00 -0.70 10.28
C HIS A 224 -6.99 -1.36 9.34
N LEU A 225 -6.06 -0.59 8.77
CA LEU A 225 -5.05 -1.08 7.84
C LEU A 225 -3.92 -1.75 8.62
N ASP A 226 -3.67 -3.03 8.37
CA ASP A 226 -2.49 -3.69 8.93
C ASP A 226 -1.25 -3.15 8.24
N THR A 227 -0.28 -2.67 9.02
CA THR A 227 0.98 -2.12 8.51
C THR A 227 2.18 -2.72 9.23
N TRP A 228 3.29 -2.83 8.50
CA TRP A 228 4.60 -3.23 9.02
C TRP A 228 5.64 -2.23 8.54
N THR A 229 6.43 -1.68 9.45
CA THR A 229 7.41 -0.63 9.15
C THR A 229 8.70 -0.93 9.92
N PRO A 230 9.75 -1.47 9.27
CA PRO A 230 10.94 -1.96 9.96
C PRO A 230 11.90 -0.82 10.31
N LEU A 231 11.60 -0.16 11.42
CA LEU A 231 12.34 0.97 11.98
C LEU A 231 12.90 0.64 13.37
N MET A 232 13.89 1.42 13.80
CA MET A 232 14.47 1.40 15.14
C MET A 232 14.46 2.81 15.74
N PRO A 233 14.11 2.99 17.02
CA PRO A 233 13.99 4.31 17.66
C PRO A 233 15.37 4.95 17.85
N LEU A 234 15.51 6.22 17.46
CA LEU A 234 16.71 7.03 17.69
C LEU A 234 16.54 7.99 18.87
N THR A 235 15.34 8.48 19.13
CA THR A 235 15.06 9.43 20.23
C THR A 235 13.85 8.98 21.03
N GLN A 236 13.67 9.55 22.22
CA GLN A 236 12.38 9.55 22.90
C GLN A 236 11.38 10.42 22.12
N PRO A 237 10.05 10.27 22.33
CA PRO A 237 9.07 11.25 21.89
C PRO A 237 9.32 12.62 22.52
N ARG A 238 9.26 13.69 21.71
CA ARG A 238 9.49 15.08 22.12
C ARG A 238 8.33 15.98 21.66
N THR A 239 7.96 16.97 22.46
CA THR A 239 6.99 18.00 22.05
C THR A 239 7.62 18.94 21.02
N VAL A 240 6.96 19.18 19.89
CA VAL A 240 7.35 20.20 18.91
C VAL A 240 6.97 21.59 19.44
N THR A 241 7.95 22.45 19.69
CA THR A 241 7.74 23.79 20.25
C THR A 241 7.81 24.91 19.21
N GLU A 242 8.54 24.72 18.11
CA GLU A 242 8.61 25.68 17.00
C GLU A 242 8.66 24.97 15.64
N SER A 243 7.76 25.32 14.73
CA SER A 243 7.72 24.76 13.37
C SER A 243 7.30 25.79 12.31
N PHE A 244 7.59 25.49 11.04
CA PHE A 244 7.11 26.26 9.90
C PHE A 244 7.00 25.39 8.64
N GLY A 245 5.78 25.13 8.18
CA GLY A 245 5.53 24.30 7.01
C GLY A 245 5.96 22.84 7.23
N ASN A 246 7.01 22.41 6.52
CA ASN A 246 7.67 21.11 6.67
C ASN A 246 9.00 21.19 7.45
N ILE A 247 9.33 22.35 8.05
CA ILE A 247 10.56 22.58 8.79
C ILE A 247 10.25 22.60 10.29
N ILE A 248 10.97 21.80 11.07
CA ILE A 248 10.95 21.83 12.53
C ILE A 248 12.17 22.63 13.00
N ARG A 249 11.98 23.52 13.98
CA ARG A 249 13.05 24.36 14.55
C ARG A 249 13.35 24.00 15.99
N GLY A 250 12.31 23.84 16.80
CA GLY A 250 12.40 23.64 18.24
C GLY A 250 11.66 22.39 18.69
N ILE A 251 12.29 21.65 19.60
CA ILE A 251 11.67 20.56 20.36
C ILE A 251 11.92 20.80 21.85
N GLU A 252 11.02 20.32 22.69
CA GLU A 252 11.17 20.36 24.15
C GLU A 252 11.99 19.16 24.64
N VAL A 253 13.07 19.44 25.37
CA VAL A 253 13.85 18.46 26.13
C VAL A 253 14.05 19.02 27.54
N ASP A 254 13.69 18.23 28.55
CA ASP A 254 13.81 18.58 29.97
C ASP A 254 13.22 19.97 30.32
N GLY A 255 12.04 20.28 29.76
CA GLY A 255 11.34 21.56 29.96
C GLY A 255 11.95 22.76 29.23
N THR A 256 12.91 22.53 28.33
CA THR A 256 13.63 23.58 27.58
C THR A 256 13.52 23.37 26.07
N THR A 257 13.18 24.41 25.32
CA THR A 257 13.26 24.38 23.85
C THR A 257 14.72 24.33 23.40
N ILE A 258 15.09 23.28 22.67
CA ILE A 258 16.38 23.13 22.01
C ILE A 258 16.20 23.01 20.48
N PRO A 259 17.24 23.26 19.67
CA PRO A 259 17.13 23.12 18.22
C PRO A 259 16.88 21.66 17.83
N ALA A 260 15.90 21.42 16.96
CA ALA A 260 15.34 20.11 16.68
C ALA A 260 16.32 19.06 16.16
N SER A 261 17.38 19.48 15.43
CA SER A 261 18.38 18.52 14.94
C SER A 261 19.42 18.10 15.98
N THR A 262 19.51 18.77 17.15
CA THR A 262 20.62 18.58 18.10
C THR A 262 20.75 17.14 18.61
N GLU A 263 19.70 16.60 19.23
CA GLU A 263 19.66 15.24 19.78
C GLU A 263 19.93 14.19 18.68
N LEU A 264 19.32 14.38 17.50
CA LEU A 264 19.46 13.49 16.36
C LEU A 264 20.85 13.51 15.74
N GLU A 265 21.48 14.69 15.61
CA GLU A 265 22.84 14.84 15.08
C GLU A 265 23.85 14.12 15.97
N ASP A 266 23.77 14.27 17.29
CA ASP A 266 24.69 13.61 18.23
C ASP A 266 24.58 12.08 18.15
N ILE A 267 23.36 11.54 18.13
CA ILE A 267 23.10 10.09 18.06
C ILE A 267 23.54 9.49 16.71
N VAL A 268 23.19 10.13 15.59
CA VAL A 268 23.60 9.66 14.25
C VAL A 268 25.12 9.73 14.09
N ASN A 269 25.78 10.77 14.63
CA ASN A 269 27.25 10.85 14.63
C ASN A 269 27.90 9.73 15.45
N GLU A 270 27.32 9.32 16.59
CA GLU A 270 27.84 8.21 17.38
C GLU A 270 27.63 6.85 16.68
N LEU A 271 26.43 6.60 16.13
CA LEU A 271 26.16 5.39 15.34
C LEU A 271 27.10 5.28 14.11
N HIS A 272 27.43 6.40 13.45
CA HIS A 272 28.43 6.41 12.38
C HIS A 272 29.84 6.06 12.86
N LYS A 273 30.28 6.51 14.06
CA LYS A 273 31.58 6.12 14.64
C LYS A 273 31.63 4.63 14.96
N GLN A 274 30.54 4.09 15.53
CA GLN A 274 30.40 2.66 15.82
C GLN A 274 30.40 1.83 14.52
N ASN A 275 29.66 2.27 13.50
CA ASN A 275 29.63 1.59 12.20
C ASN A 275 31.00 1.56 11.50
N ALA A 276 31.81 2.61 11.62
CA ALA A 276 33.16 2.62 11.08
C ALA A 276 34.09 1.56 11.72
N GLN A 277 33.69 0.97 12.85
CA GLN A 277 34.40 -0.10 13.55
C GLN A 277 33.78 -1.49 13.28
N SER A 278 32.44 -1.58 13.18
CA SER A 278 31.71 -2.85 13.06
C SER A 278 31.31 -3.24 11.63
N GLY A 279 31.10 -2.27 10.73
CA GLY A 279 30.65 -2.50 9.36
C GLY A 279 29.19 -2.98 9.20
N VAL A 280 28.37 -2.88 10.26
CA VAL A 280 27.00 -3.41 10.32
C VAL A 280 26.01 -2.65 9.43
N LEU A 281 26.17 -1.33 9.29
CA LEU A 281 25.32 -0.49 8.44
C LEU A 281 25.91 -0.38 7.03
N SER A 282 25.16 -0.86 6.04
CA SER A 282 25.51 -0.72 4.63
C SER A 282 25.07 0.65 4.08
N GLY A 283 26.00 1.60 4.03
CA GLY A 283 25.76 2.92 3.44
C GLY A 283 25.10 3.96 4.36
N PRO A 284 24.60 5.08 3.80
CA PRO A 284 24.01 6.16 4.59
C PRO A 284 22.67 5.76 5.19
N VAL A 285 22.51 5.99 6.49
CA VAL A 285 21.30 5.65 7.24
C VAL A 285 20.13 6.53 6.82
N GLY A 286 19.01 5.93 6.45
CA GLY A 286 17.75 6.65 6.29
C GLY A 286 17.16 6.99 7.66
N VAL A 287 16.70 8.23 7.83
CA VAL A 287 16.01 8.69 9.04
C VAL A 287 14.58 9.10 8.71
N TRP A 288 13.64 8.72 9.58
CA TRP A 288 12.23 9.07 9.51
C TRP A 288 11.78 9.66 10.86
N ALA A 289 10.79 10.55 10.82
CA ALA A 289 10.10 11.07 11.98
C ALA A 289 8.66 10.57 11.99
N MET A 290 8.22 9.95 13.09
CA MET A 290 6.79 9.79 13.37
C MET A 290 6.32 11.06 14.07
N VAL A 291 5.26 11.68 13.55
CA VAL A 291 4.64 12.88 14.08
C VAL A 291 3.20 12.52 14.44
N THR A 292 2.83 12.70 15.70
CA THR A 292 1.48 12.42 16.21
C THR A 292 0.79 13.71 16.67
N PRO A 293 -0.56 13.79 16.56
CA PRO A 293 -1.31 14.95 17.05
C PRO A 293 -1.03 15.25 18.53
N ASN A 294 -1.23 16.51 18.95
CA ASN A 294 -1.12 16.90 20.36
C ASN A 294 -2.01 15.97 21.23
N PRO A 295 -1.48 15.28 22.25
CA PRO A 295 -2.24 14.35 23.08
C PRO A 295 -3.45 14.99 23.76
N GLU A 296 -3.27 16.17 24.36
CA GLU A 296 -4.32 16.93 25.05
C GLU A 296 -5.49 17.26 24.12
N ALA A 297 -5.19 17.59 22.86
CA ALA A 297 -6.19 17.99 21.86
C ALA A 297 -6.84 16.79 21.13
N SER A 298 -6.17 15.64 21.10
CA SER A 298 -6.64 14.43 20.42
C SER A 298 -7.33 13.43 21.33
N GLY A 299 -7.21 13.59 22.65
CA GLY A 299 -7.63 12.58 23.62
C GLY A 299 -6.80 11.30 23.54
N ALA A 300 -5.58 11.40 22.98
CA ALA A 300 -4.63 10.30 22.99
C ALA A 300 -4.21 10.02 24.44
N LEU A 301 -4.19 8.75 24.81
CA LEU A 301 -3.80 8.34 26.15
C LEU A 301 -2.30 8.57 26.34
N GLU A 302 -1.90 9.19 27.45
CA GLU A 302 -0.48 9.36 27.83
C GLU A 302 0.25 8.00 27.83
N GLU A 303 -0.47 6.93 28.21
CA GLU A 303 -0.05 5.53 28.15
C GLU A 303 0.59 5.15 26.79
N TRP A 304 0.13 5.68 25.65
CA TRP A 304 0.71 5.35 24.33
C TRP A 304 2.09 5.96 24.10
N LEU A 305 2.41 7.05 24.80
CA LEU A 305 3.75 7.67 24.77
C LEU A 305 4.66 7.04 25.82
N GLU A 306 4.12 6.56 26.94
CA GLU A 306 4.85 5.76 27.93
C GLU A 306 5.24 4.37 27.39
N GLU A 307 4.43 3.78 26.50
CA GLU A 307 4.75 2.55 25.74
C GLU A 307 5.67 2.78 24.52
N ALA A 308 6.33 3.94 24.41
CA ALA A 308 7.27 4.20 23.32
C ALA A 308 8.53 3.30 23.41
N PRO A 309 8.99 2.69 22.29
CA PRO A 309 10.22 1.91 22.27
C PRO A 309 11.44 2.75 22.70
N GLU A 310 12.19 2.23 23.68
CA GLU A 310 13.41 2.86 24.19
C GLU A 310 14.44 3.10 23.06
N PRO A 311 15.07 4.29 22.98
CA PRO A 311 16.06 4.62 21.97
C PRO A 311 17.26 3.69 21.98
N ILE A 312 17.78 3.38 20.79
CA ILE A 312 19.03 2.61 20.68
C ILE A 312 20.22 3.46 21.14
N SER A 313 20.95 2.98 22.14
CA SER A 313 22.15 3.65 22.67
C SER A 313 23.44 3.20 21.96
N ALA A 314 23.40 2.07 21.26
CA ALA A 314 24.46 1.54 20.41
C ALA A 314 23.87 0.67 19.29
N LEU A 315 24.68 0.33 18.30
CA LEU A 315 24.34 -0.70 17.31
C LEU A 315 24.14 -2.06 18.04
N PRO A 316 22.92 -2.63 18.06
CA PRO A 316 22.67 -3.87 18.81
C PRO A 316 23.17 -5.10 18.05
N ASP A 317 23.20 -6.26 18.72
CA ASP A 317 23.38 -7.54 18.05
C ASP A 317 22.11 -7.90 17.23
N VAL A 318 22.22 -8.86 16.31
CA VAL A 318 21.17 -9.21 15.32
C VAL A 318 19.86 -9.63 15.98
N ASP A 319 19.91 -10.34 17.11
CA ASP A 319 18.72 -10.77 17.83
C ASP A 319 18.06 -9.63 18.64
N ASP A 320 18.85 -8.68 19.15
CA ASP A 320 18.33 -7.45 19.77
C ASP A 320 17.64 -6.56 18.71
N ILE A 321 18.25 -6.40 17.52
CA ILE A 321 17.66 -5.69 16.37
C ILE A 321 16.27 -6.28 16.04
N ARG A 322 16.15 -7.61 15.97
CA ARG A 322 14.89 -8.31 15.69
C ARG A 322 13.79 -7.96 16.71
N GLY A 323 14.13 -7.97 18.00
CA GLY A 323 13.21 -7.60 19.08
C GLY A 323 12.75 -6.14 18.97
N THR A 324 13.70 -5.21 18.89
CA THR A 324 13.43 -3.77 18.78
C THR A 324 12.59 -3.43 17.56
N VAL A 325 12.91 -3.99 16.39
CA VAL A 325 12.16 -3.73 15.13
C VAL A 325 10.72 -4.23 15.23
N THR A 326 10.49 -5.37 15.86
CA THR A 326 9.15 -5.94 16.02
C THR A 326 8.28 -5.10 16.96
N ALA A 327 8.82 -4.74 18.13
CA ALA A 327 8.13 -3.84 19.07
C ALA A 327 7.86 -2.45 18.44
N THR A 328 8.85 -1.92 17.70
CA THR A 328 8.71 -0.62 17.01
C THR A 328 7.63 -0.67 15.93
N ALA A 329 7.56 -1.73 15.12
CA ALA A 329 6.51 -1.87 14.11
C ALA A 329 5.10 -1.94 14.72
N GLN A 330 4.95 -2.59 15.88
CA GLN A 330 3.69 -2.65 16.62
C GLN A 330 3.30 -1.26 17.17
N HIS A 331 4.24 -0.55 17.79
CA HIS A 331 4.03 0.81 18.29
C HIS A 331 3.69 1.80 17.15
N LEU A 332 4.44 1.78 16.04
CA LEU A 332 4.15 2.62 14.87
C LEU A 332 2.77 2.35 14.27
N LYS A 333 2.32 1.09 14.25
CA LYS A 333 0.95 0.74 13.83
C LYS A 333 -0.10 1.36 14.76
N LEU A 334 0.10 1.32 16.07
CA LEU A 334 -0.77 1.99 17.05
C LEU A 334 -0.81 3.51 16.81
N LEU A 335 0.34 4.15 16.59
CA LEU A 335 0.39 5.58 16.28
C LEU A 335 -0.33 5.91 14.97
N TYR A 336 -0.14 5.13 13.90
CA TYR A 336 -0.88 5.29 12.64
C TYR A 336 -2.41 5.21 12.84
N SER A 337 -2.91 4.29 13.66
CA SER A 337 -4.34 4.17 13.94
C SER A 337 -4.95 5.37 14.67
N HIS A 338 -4.11 6.19 15.32
CA HIS A 338 -4.49 7.42 16.01
C HIS A 338 -4.04 8.69 15.27
N GLY A 339 -3.69 8.57 13.98
CA GLY A 339 -3.39 9.71 13.13
C GLY A 339 -1.93 10.13 13.08
N GLY A 340 -1.02 9.32 13.62
CA GLY A 340 0.41 9.44 13.43
C GLY A 340 0.79 9.41 11.94
N ARG A 341 1.79 10.21 11.58
CA ARG A 341 2.31 10.34 10.22
C ARG A 341 3.82 10.20 10.22
N LEU A 342 4.30 9.34 9.34
CA LEU A 342 5.72 9.11 9.16
C LEU A 342 6.24 9.94 7.99
N TYR A 343 7.27 10.74 8.23
CA TYR A 343 7.93 11.56 7.22
C TYR A 343 9.41 11.20 7.11
N LYS A 344 9.96 11.16 5.90
CA LYS A 344 11.41 11.02 5.71
C LYS A 344 12.10 12.33 6.04
N ILE A 345 13.24 12.29 6.72
CA ILE A 345 14.10 13.46 6.91
C ILE A 345 14.88 13.70 5.62
N LEU A 346 14.75 14.90 5.05
CA LEU A 346 15.47 15.29 3.83
C LEU A 346 16.80 15.99 4.13
N SER A 347 16.87 16.77 5.20
CA SER A 347 18.11 17.39 5.66
C SER A 347 18.05 17.79 7.13
N GLY A 348 19.21 17.67 7.78
CA GLY A 348 19.55 18.39 9.00
C GLY A 348 20.26 19.70 8.64
N GLY A 349 19.84 20.78 9.26
CA GLY A 349 20.39 22.12 9.11
C GLY A 349 21.73 22.21 9.84
N GLY A 350 22.81 21.89 9.11
CA GLY A 350 24.14 21.71 9.68
C GLY A 350 24.63 22.87 10.55
N GLY A 351 25.57 22.55 11.45
CA GLY A 351 25.94 23.30 12.66
C GLY A 351 26.36 24.79 12.61
N TRP A 352 26.14 25.52 11.50
CA TRP A 352 26.58 26.91 11.27
C TRP A 352 25.53 27.77 10.55
N GLY A 353 25.43 29.04 10.93
CA GLY A 353 24.58 30.05 10.27
C GLY A 353 23.08 29.93 10.60
N ALA A 354 22.26 30.71 9.90
CA ALA A 354 20.82 30.85 10.16
C ALA A 354 19.97 29.58 9.84
N LYS A 355 20.61 28.51 9.36
CA LYS A 355 19.98 27.21 9.14
C LYS A 355 20.39 26.16 10.18
N LYS A 356 21.25 26.50 11.15
CA LYS A 356 21.67 25.61 12.23
C LYS A 356 20.47 25.09 13.01
N GLY A 357 20.43 23.78 13.28
CA GLY A 357 19.45 23.19 14.20
C GLY A 357 18.11 22.80 13.57
N LEU A 358 17.91 23.06 12.28
CA LEU A 358 16.65 22.83 11.57
C LEU A 358 16.52 21.37 11.11
N LEU A 359 15.31 20.83 11.07
CA LEU A 359 15.02 19.56 10.38
C LEU A 359 13.98 19.79 9.28
N SER A 360 14.25 19.29 8.07
CA SER A 360 13.31 19.34 6.95
C SER A 360 12.67 17.97 6.74
N LEU A 361 11.35 17.91 6.87
CA LEU A 361 10.54 16.74 6.51
C LEU A 361 10.28 16.69 5.00
N ASP A 362 10.10 15.48 4.46
CA ASP A 362 9.61 15.27 3.10
C ASP A 362 8.16 15.80 2.97
N PRO A 363 7.92 16.84 2.14
CA PRO A 363 6.60 17.43 2.01
C PRO A 363 5.65 16.60 1.13
N GLN A 364 6.16 15.61 0.38
CA GLN A 364 5.36 14.88 -0.60
C GLN A 364 4.36 13.93 0.09
N ARG A 365 3.05 14.16 -0.15
CA ARG A 365 1.96 13.32 0.37
C ARG A 365 1.22 12.52 -0.72
N THR A 366 1.39 12.90 -1.99
CA THR A 366 0.80 12.29 -3.17
C THR A 366 1.87 11.92 -4.20
N HIS A 367 1.56 10.97 -5.10
CA HIS A 367 2.47 10.64 -6.20
C HIS A 367 2.48 11.73 -7.27
N PHE A 368 1.29 12.13 -7.73
CA PHE A 368 1.11 13.22 -8.68
C PHE A 368 1.01 14.56 -7.97
N SER A 369 1.35 15.63 -8.68
CA SER A 369 1.15 17.02 -8.25
C SER A 369 -0.33 17.30 -8.01
N LEU A 370 -0.61 18.11 -6.99
CA LEU A 370 -1.96 18.57 -6.65
C LEU A 370 -2.44 19.63 -7.64
N SER A 371 -3.75 19.87 -7.73
CA SER A 371 -4.26 21.03 -8.48
C SER A 371 -3.94 22.35 -7.76
N GLU A 372 -3.90 23.47 -8.48
CA GLU A 372 -3.68 24.80 -7.88
C GLU A 372 -4.71 25.10 -6.77
N GLU A 373 -5.95 24.63 -6.93
CA GLU A 373 -6.99 24.74 -5.91
C GLU A 373 -6.70 23.89 -4.66
N GLU A 374 -6.21 22.66 -4.84
CA GLU A 374 -5.84 21.75 -3.74
C GLU A 374 -4.61 22.26 -2.98
N GLU A 375 -3.59 22.78 -3.69
CA GLU A 375 -2.46 23.47 -3.08
C GLU A 375 -2.90 24.70 -2.28
N MET A 376 -3.83 25.51 -2.82
CA MET A 376 -4.39 26.65 -2.11
C MET A 376 -5.16 26.25 -0.85
N GLN A 377 -5.94 25.16 -0.88
CA GLN A 377 -6.62 24.64 0.32
C GLN A 377 -5.59 24.17 1.37
N ASN A 378 -4.55 23.43 0.96
CA ASN A 378 -3.49 22.98 1.85
C ASN A 378 -2.70 24.15 2.45
N PHE A 379 -2.44 25.21 1.68
CA PHE A 379 -1.80 26.43 2.16
C PHE A 379 -2.66 27.14 3.21
N ILE A 380 -3.96 27.35 2.94
CA ILE A 380 -4.91 27.94 3.91
C ILE A 380 -5.00 27.08 5.17
N GLN A 381 -5.04 25.75 5.05
CA GLN A 381 -5.04 24.84 6.19
C GLN A 381 -3.76 24.98 7.02
N SER A 382 -2.59 25.10 6.38
CA SER A 382 -1.30 25.27 7.06
C SER A 382 -1.20 26.57 7.86
N MET A 383 -1.75 27.69 7.33
CA MET A 383 -1.79 28.96 8.07
C MET A 383 -2.75 28.94 9.27
N ASN A 384 -3.75 28.06 9.26
CA ASN A 384 -4.66 27.82 10.38
C ASN A 384 -4.16 26.70 11.33
N GLY A 385 -2.84 26.47 11.39
CA GLY A 385 -2.21 25.49 12.27
C GLY A 385 -2.22 24.03 11.77
N GLY A 386 -2.84 23.74 10.62
CA GLY A 386 -2.90 22.40 10.03
C GLY A 386 -1.65 22.02 9.22
N GLY A 387 -0.46 22.27 9.76
CA GLY A 387 0.84 22.03 9.11
C GLY A 387 1.26 20.55 9.01
N PHE A 388 2.54 20.30 8.70
CA PHE A 388 3.11 18.95 8.76
C PHE A 388 3.36 18.49 10.20
N THR A 389 3.79 19.44 11.04
CA THR A 389 4.13 19.31 12.47
C THR A 389 3.57 20.52 13.23
N PRO A 390 2.27 20.56 13.57
CA PRO A 390 1.71 21.64 14.38
C PRO A 390 2.45 21.78 15.72
N GLU A 391 2.54 22.99 16.28
CA GLU A 391 3.10 23.17 17.62
C GLU A 391 2.27 22.40 18.66
N GLY A 392 2.94 21.78 19.63
CA GLY A 392 2.34 20.83 20.57
C GLY A 392 2.12 19.41 20.01
N SER A 393 2.41 19.14 18.73
CA SER A 393 2.50 17.75 18.23
C SER A 393 3.69 17.03 18.89
N GLN A 394 3.59 15.70 19.00
CA GLN A 394 4.71 14.87 19.46
C GLN A 394 5.50 14.38 18.24
N ILE A 395 6.82 14.29 18.37
CA ILE A 395 7.72 13.79 17.33
C ILE A 395 8.73 12.79 17.92
N GLN A 396 8.92 11.68 17.23
CA GLN A 396 9.97 10.69 17.54
C GLN A 396 10.74 10.34 16.28
N PHE A 397 12.08 10.27 16.37
CA PHE A 397 12.95 9.94 15.24
C PHE A 397 13.35 8.47 15.23
N PHE A 398 13.50 7.91 14.04
CA PHE A 398 13.80 6.50 13.79
C PHE A 398 14.76 6.32 12.63
N MET A 399 15.54 5.24 12.64
CA MET A 399 16.32 4.78 11.49
C MET A 399 15.76 3.51 10.86
N SER A 400 16.03 3.30 9.56
CA SER A 400 15.81 1.99 8.91
C SER A 400 16.57 0.89 9.63
N ALA A 401 15.91 -0.24 9.90
CA ALA A 401 16.57 -1.42 10.42
C ALA A 401 17.72 -1.86 9.49
N PRO A 402 18.95 -2.07 10.00
CA PRO A 402 20.08 -2.51 9.19
C PRO A 402 20.02 -4.00 8.87
N THR A 403 19.13 -4.73 9.54
CA THR A 403 18.88 -6.16 9.37
C THR A 403 17.40 -6.39 9.63
N LEU A 404 16.76 -7.21 8.79
CA LEU A 404 15.35 -7.56 8.97
C LEU A 404 15.20 -8.78 9.91
N PRO A 405 14.11 -8.86 10.68
CA PRO A 405 13.79 -10.06 11.46
C PRO A 405 13.49 -11.25 10.52
N ASP A 406 13.85 -12.48 10.94
CA ASP A 406 13.21 -13.65 10.33
C ASP A 406 11.72 -13.58 10.69
N VAL A 407 10.87 -13.48 9.69
CA VAL A 407 9.43 -13.60 9.91
C VAL A 407 9.09 -15.08 10.00
N THR A 408 8.72 -15.52 11.20
CA THR A 408 8.39 -16.92 11.51
C THR A 408 6.89 -17.22 11.50
N GLU A 409 6.05 -16.21 11.22
CA GLU A 409 4.62 -16.41 11.01
C GLU A 409 4.38 -17.22 9.72
N PRO A 410 3.41 -18.14 9.70
CA PRO A 410 3.07 -18.90 8.50
C PRO A 410 2.57 -17.96 7.39
N PHE A 411 2.85 -18.31 6.13
CA PHE A 411 2.43 -17.49 5.00
C PHE A 411 0.91 -17.42 4.88
N VAL A 412 0.33 -16.23 5.09
CA VAL A 412 -1.10 -15.98 4.90
C VAL A 412 -1.32 -15.26 3.57
N PRO A 413 -2.04 -15.88 2.61
CA PRO A 413 -2.49 -15.21 1.39
C PRO A 413 -3.41 -14.01 1.70
N GLY A 414 -3.52 -13.09 0.74
CA GLY A 414 -4.31 -11.88 0.89
C GLY A 414 -3.80 -10.79 -0.03
N VAL A 415 -3.92 -9.54 0.41
CA VAL A 415 -3.46 -8.37 -0.35
C VAL A 415 -2.28 -7.72 0.34
N ALA A 416 -1.16 -7.55 -0.37
CA ALA A 416 0.07 -6.98 0.18
C ALA A 416 0.67 -5.91 -0.76
N PHE A 417 0.86 -4.71 -0.26
CA PHE A 417 1.53 -3.62 -0.97
C PHE A 417 2.64 -3.00 -0.11
N GLY A 418 3.54 -2.22 -0.69
CA GLY A 418 4.54 -1.50 0.10
C GLY A 418 5.78 -1.08 -0.68
N VAL A 419 6.88 -0.96 0.05
CA VAL A 419 8.15 -0.45 -0.47
C VAL A 419 9.20 -1.57 -0.46
N ALA A 420 9.90 -1.76 -1.58
CA ALA A 420 11.02 -2.68 -1.67
C ALA A 420 12.24 -2.15 -0.89
N GLY A 421 13.34 -2.91 -0.85
CA GLY A 421 14.57 -2.48 -0.21
C GLY A 421 15.70 -3.47 -0.41
N ASP A 422 16.93 -2.98 -0.30
CA ASP A 422 18.15 -3.76 -0.59
C ASP A 422 18.79 -4.38 0.67
N VAL A 423 18.20 -4.16 1.85
CA VAL A 423 18.71 -4.70 3.13
C VAL A 423 18.70 -6.23 3.12
N ALA A 424 19.83 -6.83 3.51
CA ALA A 424 19.99 -8.27 3.61
C ALA A 424 18.99 -8.88 4.62
N VAL A 425 18.22 -9.86 4.14
CA VAL A 425 17.44 -10.76 5.01
C VAL A 425 18.38 -11.87 5.48
N PRO A 426 18.71 -11.97 6.78
CA PRO A 426 19.51 -13.08 7.29
C PRO A 426 18.79 -14.40 7.03
N ARG A 427 19.57 -15.44 6.71
CA ARG A 427 19.09 -16.76 6.27
C ARG A 427 18.39 -16.72 4.91
N GLU A 428 18.69 -17.74 4.12
CA GLU A 428 17.91 -18.12 2.93
C GLU A 428 16.87 -19.17 3.36
N PRO A 429 15.61 -18.79 3.67
CA PRO A 429 14.51 -19.70 3.42
C PRO A 429 14.47 -20.01 1.92
N GLU A 430 13.93 -21.18 1.55
CA GLU A 430 13.76 -21.53 0.14
C GLU A 430 13.01 -20.41 -0.61
N PRO A 431 13.45 -20.04 -1.83
CA PRO A 431 12.79 -18.99 -2.59
C PRO A 431 11.35 -19.39 -2.86
N ILE A 432 10.40 -18.52 -2.52
CA ILE A 432 8.98 -18.73 -2.83
C ILE A 432 8.82 -18.69 -4.35
N ASP A 433 8.60 -19.85 -4.96
CA ASP A 433 8.40 -20.02 -6.40
C ASP A 433 7.02 -20.66 -6.70
N GLY A 434 6.61 -20.56 -7.96
CA GLY A 434 5.36 -21.17 -8.42
C GLY A 434 4.09 -20.44 -7.98
N PHE A 435 3.00 -21.20 -7.87
CA PHE A 435 1.64 -20.66 -7.77
C PHE A 435 1.18 -20.41 -6.32
N ILE A 436 0.80 -19.17 -6.04
CA ILE A 436 0.26 -18.71 -4.76
C ILE A 436 -1.22 -18.30 -4.97
N GLY A 437 -2.14 -19.17 -4.58
CA GLY A 437 -3.58 -18.86 -4.61
C GLY A 437 -3.97 -17.82 -3.56
N GLN A 438 -5.06 -17.07 -3.81
CA GLN A 438 -5.59 -16.04 -2.92
C GLN A 438 -4.64 -14.86 -2.61
N HIS A 439 -3.50 -14.74 -3.29
CA HIS A 439 -2.55 -13.64 -3.11
C HIS A 439 -2.59 -12.61 -4.26
N PHE A 440 -2.56 -11.32 -3.95
CA PHE A 440 -2.33 -10.24 -4.92
C PHE A 440 -1.51 -9.12 -4.29
N GLY A 441 -0.38 -8.76 -4.89
CA GLY A 441 0.47 -7.74 -4.29
C GLY A 441 1.67 -7.28 -5.10
N ALA A 442 2.16 -6.09 -4.78
CA ALA A 442 3.28 -5.44 -5.47
C ALA A 442 3.98 -4.40 -4.59
N LEU A 443 5.24 -4.12 -4.92
CA LEU A 443 6.09 -3.18 -4.21
C LEU A 443 6.60 -2.11 -5.18
N SER A 444 6.78 -0.88 -4.69
CA SER A 444 7.55 0.15 -5.38
C SER A 444 8.94 0.31 -4.77
N ASN A 445 9.92 0.69 -5.59
CA ASN A 445 11.27 1.07 -5.15
C ASN A 445 11.34 2.47 -4.51
N SER A 446 10.23 3.24 -4.49
CA SER A 446 10.22 4.63 -4.05
C SER A 446 9.36 4.88 -2.80
N ALA A 447 8.04 4.70 -2.91
CA ALA A 447 7.07 4.89 -1.84
C ALA A 447 5.72 4.28 -2.24
N VAL A 448 4.82 4.12 -1.27
CA VAL A 448 3.37 4.03 -1.50
C VAL A 448 2.66 5.19 -0.80
N TYR A 449 1.59 5.68 -1.41
CA TYR A 449 0.83 6.82 -0.92
C TYR A 449 -0.53 6.32 -0.44
N LEU A 450 -0.88 6.60 0.81
CA LEU A 450 -2.11 6.14 1.45
C LEU A 450 -3.07 7.32 1.59
N SER A 451 -4.34 7.08 1.31
CA SER A 451 -5.40 8.06 1.58
C SER A 451 -6.65 7.41 2.16
N GLY A 452 -7.46 8.17 2.91
CA GLY A 452 -8.68 7.67 3.54
C GLY A 452 -9.14 8.51 4.74
N GLN A 453 -10.25 8.10 5.35
CA GLN A 453 -10.71 8.64 6.64
C GLN A 453 -9.86 8.10 7.80
N GLY A 454 -9.88 8.83 8.92
CA GLY A 454 -9.09 8.52 10.13
C GLY A 454 -7.73 9.23 10.22
N LEU A 455 -7.32 9.98 9.20
CA LEU A 455 -6.15 10.87 9.30
C LEU A 455 -6.57 12.28 9.76
N PRO A 456 -6.20 12.72 10.98
CA PRO A 456 -6.33 14.12 11.40
C PRO A 456 -5.32 15.00 10.63
N GLY A 457 -5.76 16.22 10.25
CA GLY A 457 -4.90 17.19 9.55
C GLY A 457 -4.64 16.89 8.07
N GLY A 458 -5.54 16.20 7.37
CA GLY A 458 -5.47 15.91 5.92
C GLY A 458 -5.70 14.43 5.58
N LYS A 459 -6.11 14.12 4.35
CA LYS A 459 -6.56 12.77 3.95
C LYS A 459 -5.47 11.82 3.48
N GLU A 460 -4.21 12.24 3.45
CA GLU A 460 -3.14 11.60 2.67
C GLU A 460 -1.82 11.52 3.44
N THR A 461 -1.04 10.45 3.20
CA THR A 461 0.28 10.22 3.79
C THR A 461 1.16 9.36 2.90
N LYS A 462 2.49 9.45 3.07
CA LYS A 462 3.50 8.74 2.25
C LYS A 462 4.28 7.74 3.10
N LEU A 463 4.21 6.46 2.74
CA LEU A 463 5.05 5.41 3.33
C LEU A 463 6.25 5.18 2.40
N SER A 464 7.45 5.54 2.88
CA SER A 464 8.72 5.51 2.13
C SER A 464 9.84 4.74 2.82
N VAL A 465 9.54 4.01 3.90
CA VAL A 465 10.50 3.17 4.61
C VAL A 465 10.76 1.90 3.78
N PRO A 466 12.02 1.58 3.43
CA PRO A 466 12.34 0.33 2.75
C PRO A 466 11.78 -0.88 3.50
N HIS A 467 11.34 -1.89 2.76
CA HIS A 467 10.73 -3.11 3.32
C HIS A 467 9.44 -2.93 4.14
N SER A 468 8.85 -1.74 4.16
CA SER A 468 7.53 -1.54 4.76
C SER A 468 6.42 -2.20 3.94
N ARG A 469 5.37 -2.63 4.62
CA ARG A 469 4.23 -3.34 4.04
C ARG A 469 2.92 -2.80 4.57
N VAL A 470 1.91 -2.91 3.72
CA VAL A 470 0.51 -2.59 3.94
C VAL A 470 -0.28 -3.83 3.56
N TYR A 471 -1.11 -4.33 4.46
CA TYR A 471 -1.82 -5.59 4.30
C TYR A 471 -3.33 -5.40 4.38
N GLY A 472 -4.06 -6.10 3.50
CA GLY A 472 -5.45 -6.48 3.71
C GLY A 472 -5.49 -7.96 4.09
N ARG A 473 -5.68 -8.26 5.39
CA ARG A 473 -5.90 -9.63 5.86
C ARG A 473 -7.31 -10.08 5.48
N GLU A 474 -7.41 -11.22 4.79
CA GLU A 474 -8.60 -12.07 4.89
C GLU A 474 -8.60 -12.65 6.32
N PRO A 475 -9.71 -12.66 7.06
CA PRO A 475 -9.75 -13.25 8.39
C PRO A 475 -9.48 -14.76 8.29
N GLU A 476 -9.01 -15.37 9.38
CA GLU A 476 -9.09 -16.82 9.56
C GLU A 476 -10.57 -17.23 9.71
N GLY A 477 -11.31 -17.21 8.60
CA GLY A 477 -12.58 -17.90 8.50
C GLY A 477 -12.33 -19.38 8.79
N GLU A 478 -13.23 -20.00 9.56
CA GLU A 478 -13.13 -21.41 9.93
C GLU A 478 -12.69 -22.22 8.72
N LEU A 479 -11.59 -22.98 8.87
CA LEU A 479 -11.13 -23.98 7.91
C LEU A 479 -12.24 -25.03 7.79
N GLY A 480 -13.18 -24.73 6.91
CA GLY A 480 -14.44 -25.41 6.80
C GLY A 480 -14.20 -26.87 6.48
N VAL A 481 -14.40 -27.73 7.48
CA VAL A 481 -14.77 -29.11 7.23
C VAL A 481 -15.86 -29.07 6.15
N TRP A 482 -15.72 -29.91 5.11
CA TRP A 482 -16.47 -29.88 3.83
C TRP A 482 -15.84 -29.11 2.66
N GLY A 483 -14.62 -29.49 2.28
CA GLY A 483 -14.13 -29.32 0.91
C GLY A 483 -12.65 -29.68 0.76
N ASN A 484 -12.34 -30.77 0.07
CA ASN A 484 -10.95 -31.14 -0.25
C ASN A 484 -10.31 -30.15 -1.23
N LEU A 485 -9.88 -29.00 -0.72
CA LEU A 485 -8.75 -28.24 -1.24
C LEU A 485 -7.55 -28.61 -0.37
N THR A 486 -6.96 -29.76 -0.69
CA THR A 486 -5.54 -29.97 -0.37
C THR A 486 -4.79 -28.78 -0.94
N TYR A 487 -4.21 -27.96 -0.07
CA TYR A 487 -3.09 -27.12 -0.45
C TYR A 487 -2.08 -28.06 -1.11
N GLU A 488 -1.77 -27.84 -2.39
CA GLU A 488 -0.69 -28.56 -3.08
C GLU A 488 0.65 -28.02 -2.58
N LEU A 489 0.93 -28.29 -1.29
CA LEU A 489 2.25 -28.23 -0.64
C LEU A 489 3.20 -29.32 -1.19
N ALA A 490 2.95 -29.80 -2.42
CA ALA A 490 3.67 -30.89 -3.07
C ALA A 490 4.76 -30.40 -4.02
N ASP A 491 4.72 -29.12 -4.44
CA ASP A 491 5.74 -28.48 -5.28
C ASP A 491 6.66 -27.51 -4.52
N VAL A 492 6.39 -27.23 -3.23
CA VAL A 492 7.34 -26.53 -2.34
C VAL A 492 8.16 -27.58 -1.60
N GLY A 493 9.47 -27.37 -1.50
CA GLY A 493 10.40 -28.29 -0.83
C GLY A 493 9.99 -28.62 0.59
N THR A 494 10.33 -29.84 1.04
CA THR A 494 9.94 -30.35 2.37
C THR A 494 10.68 -29.60 3.48
N ILE A 495 10.12 -28.49 3.96
CA ILE A 495 10.62 -27.78 5.14
C ILE A 495 10.32 -28.63 6.39
N VAL A 496 11.40 -29.15 6.98
CA VAL A 496 11.33 -30.11 8.09
C VAL A 496 10.92 -29.42 9.40
N LEU A 497 9.86 -29.94 10.02
CA LEU A 497 9.49 -29.69 11.41
C LEU A 497 10.56 -30.28 12.35
N ALA A 498 11.57 -29.49 12.71
CA ALA A 498 12.57 -29.82 13.73
C ALA A 498 12.69 -28.67 14.74
N GLY A 499 12.01 -28.78 15.88
CA GLY A 499 12.01 -27.71 16.88
C GLY A 499 11.20 -27.93 18.17
N LEU A 500 10.71 -29.14 18.45
CA LEU A 500 10.01 -29.45 19.71
C LEU A 500 10.41 -30.83 20.24
N LYS A 501 11.51 -30.89 21.02
CA LYS A 501 11.72 -31.88 22.08
C LYS A 501 12.92 -31.52 22.97
N HIS A 502 12.61 -31.33 24.25
CA HIS A 502 13.48 -31.02 25.39
C HIS A 502 13.98 -29.58 25.48
#